data_AF-A0A3A8GK01-F1
#
_entry.id   AF-A0A3A8GK01-F1
#
_cell.length_a   1.000
_cell.length_b   1.000
_cell.length_c   1.000
_cell.angle_alpha   90.00
_cell.angle_beta   90.00
_cell.angle_gamma   90.00
#
_symmetry.space_group_name_H-M   'P 1'
#
loop_
_entity.id
_entity.type
_entity.pdbx_description
1 polymer ?
#
loop_
_entity_poly.entity_id
_entity_poly.type
_entity_poly.pdbx_seq_one_letter_code
_entity_poly.pdbx_strand_id
1 'polypeptide(L)'
;MRSMLRSRLLLPLALVGALGCGEDEPEVLTVDLPVVARVGTEAFACGKTYTNVGTTGTTYEPMDFRVYVHDVRLVTREGQEVPVTLTEDGTWQHSGVVLLDFANKDGLCTQGTEGMNASIKGTAPQGDYTGLRFTLGIPEDLNHGDPTTLGKPMEDTGLHWNWQSGFLFTRIEGRTQGLPQHVMHLGSTACAPPPEGQTQGTAGCANNNRPEFQLDGFDVTKNKVVMDLGTLFAGSNLDVNTPSTAAGCMSSPTDADCGPFFERLGLAFGGQAANPTAQTFIRAE
;
A
#
# COMPACT_ATOMS: atom_id res chain seq x y z
N MET A 1 -93.21 10.96 -38.10
CA MET A 1 -92.52 10.54 -36.86
C MET A 1 -91.65 9.33 -37.13
N ARG A 2 -90.36 9.52 -37.43
CA ARG A 2 -89.32 8.47 -37.30
C ARG A 2 -88.02 9.19 -36.92
N SER A 3 -87.61 8.96 -35.68
CA SER A 3 -86.41 9.53 -35.05
C SER A 3 -85.20 8.68 -35.41
N MET A 4 -84.11 9.30 -35.86
CA MET A 4 -82.79 8.66 -36.01
C MET A 4 -81.93 8.99 -34.80
N LEU A 5 -81.57 7.97 -34.02
CA LEU A 5 -80.61 8.04 -32.92
C LEU A 5 -79.19 7.95 -33.48
N ARG A 6 -78.37 9.00 -33.29
CA ARG A 6 -76.92 8.96 -33.48
C ARG A 6 -76.27 8.60 -32.13
N SER A 7 -75.65 7.42 -32.07
CA SER A 7 -74.83 6.97 -30.95
C SER A 7 -73.49 7.73 -30.95
N ARG A 8 -73.16 8.39 -29.83
CA ARG A 8 -71.81 8.93 -29.57
C ARG A 8 -71.12 7.99 -28.59
N LEU A 9 -70.11 7.27 -29.05
CA LEU A 9 -69.17 6.55 -28.18
C LEU A 9 -68.26 7.58 -27.47
N LEU A 10 -68.22 7.52 -26.15
CA LEU A 10 -67.22 8.18 -25.32
C LEU A 10 -66.12 7.15 -25.00
N LEU A 11 -64.89 7.46 -25.40
CA LEU A 11 -63.69 6.69 -25.04
C LEU A 11 -63.18 7.19 -23.67
N PRO A 12 -62.96 6.33 -22.66
CA PRO A 12 -62.32 6.74 -21.43
C PRO A 12 -60.80 6.79 -21.63
N LEU A 13 -60.21 7.95 -21.34
CA LEU A 13 -58.77 8.14 -21.29
C LEU A 13 -58.24 7.53 -20.00
N ALA A 14 -57.60 6.35 -20.08
CA ALA A 14 -56.94 5.72 -18.95
C ALA A 14 -55.62 6.44 -18.65
N LEU A 15 -55.57 7.13 -17.52
CA LEU A 15 -54.37 7.78 -17.00
C LEU A 15 -53.46 6.69 -16.39
N VAL A 16 -52.44 6.27 -17.12
CA VAL A 16 -51.39 5.38 -16.61
C VAL A 16 -50.46 6.22 -15.74
N GLY A 17 -50.57 6.06 -14.42
CA GLY A 17 -49.63 6.63 -13.46
C GLY A 17 -48.29 5.92 -13.58
N ALA A 18 -47.26 6.64 -14.02
CA ALA A 18 -45.88 6.18 -13.95
C ALA A 18 -45.44 6.18 -12.47
N LEU A 19 -45.43 5.01 -11.85
CA LEU A 19 -44.63 4.75 -10.65
C LEU A 19 -43.17 4.74 -11.12
N GLY A 20 -42.51 5.90 -11.04
CA GLY A 20 -41.07 5.99 -11.15
C GLY A 20 -40.46 5.27 -9.96
N CYS A 21 -39.94 4.06 -10.19
CA CYS A 21 -38.94 3.47 -9.31
C CYS A 21 -37.68 4.34 -9.44
N GLY A 22 -37.55 5.36 -8.60
CA GLY A 22 -36.25 5.93 -8.31
C GLY A 22 -35.49 4.86 -7.54
N GLU A 23 -34.50 4.23 -8.18
CA GLU A 23 -33.50 3.47 -7.46
C GLU A 23 -32.69 4.51 -6.67
N ASP A 24 -32.89 4.54 -5.35
CA ASP A 24 -32.06 5.37 -4.48
C ASP A 24 -30.60 4.91 -4.67
N GLU A 25 -29.77 5.77 -5.26
CA GLU A 25 -28.34 5.48 -5.38
C GLU A 25 -27.78 5.28 -3.97
N PRO A 26 -27.02 4.20 -3.73
CA PRO A 26 -26.46 3.95 -2.41
C PRO A 26 -25.55 5.12 -2.01
N GLU A 27 -25.79 5.68 -0.82
CA GLU A 27 -24.96 6.75 -0.29
C GLU A 27 -23.49 6.31 -0.24
N VAL A 28 -22.59 7.22 -0.62
CA VAL A 28 -21.16 6.95 -0.73
C VAL A 28 -20.40 7.73 0.33
N LEU A 29 -19.53 7.03 1.06
CA LEU A 29 -18.51 7.61 1.93
C LEU A 29 -17.27 7.94 1.09
N THR A 30 -16.83 9.20 1.13
CA THR A 30 -15.48 9.57 0.66
C THR A 30 -14.44 9.11 1.68
N VAL A 31 -13.44 8.39 1.20
CA VAL A 31 -12.32 7.88 2.00
C VAL A 31 -11.08 8.71 1.67
N ASP A 32 -10.51 9.36 2.69
CA ASP A 32 -9.19 9.99 2.64
C ASP A 32 -8.47 9.62 3.94
N LEU A 33 -7.60 8.62 3.87
CA LEU A 33 -6.89 8.05 5.02
C LEU A 33 -5.50 8.72 5.11
N PRO A 34 -5.26 9.60 6.09
CA PRO A 34 -3.96 10.25 6.22
C PRO A 34 -2.89 9.23 6.62
N VAL A 35 -1.72 9.31 6.02
CA VAL A 35 -0.56 8.48 6.36
C VAL A 35 0.59 9.38 6.80
N VAL A 36 1.17 9.09 7.97
CA VAL A 36 2.30 9.85 8.52
C VAL A 36 3.52 8.95 8.61
N ALA A 37 4.61 9.39 7.97
CA ALA A 37 5.92 8.79 8.15
C ALA A 37 6.63 9.35 9.39
N ARG A 38 7.26 8.48 10.17
CA ARG A 38 8.03 8.84 11.38
C ARG A 38 9.35 8.09 11.49
N VAL A 39 10.24 8.66 12.29
CA VAL A 39 11.39 7.97 12.90
C VAL A 39 11.21 8.08 14.40
N GLY A 40 10.61 7.06 15.01
CA GLY A 40 10.22 7.07 16.42
C GLY A 40 9.17 8.15 16.69
N THR A 41 9.47 9.07 17.60
CA THR A 41 8.55 10.16 17.95
C THR A 41 8.61 11.36 17.00
N GLU A 42 9.59 11.40 16.09
CA GLU A 42 9.81 12.53 15.19
C GLU A 42 9.18 12.29 13.82
N ALA A 43 8.62 13.35 13.21
CA ALA A 43 8.16 13.29 11.83
C ALA A 43 9.33 13.01 10.87
N PHE A 44 9.10 12.13 9.90
CA PHE A 44 10.03 11.88 8.80
C PHE A 44 10.10 13.11 7.88
N ALA A 45 11.31 13.47 7.45
CA ALA A 45 11.57 14.49 6.45
C ALA A 45 12.94 14.24 5.81
N CYS A 46 13.00 14.37 4.49
CA CYS A 46 14.26 14.40 3.77
C CYS A 46 15.10 15.62 4.17
N GLY A 47 16.43 15.47 4.16
CA GLY A 47 17.36 16.49 4.64
C GLY A 47 17.44 16.66 6.17
N LYS A 48 16.66 15.88 6.93
CA LYS A 48 16.77 15.81 8.39
C LYS A 48 17.67 14.65 8.81
N THR A 49 18.26 14.77 10.00
CA THR A 49 19.01 13.72 10.66
C THR A 49 18.31 13.31 11.95
N TYR A 50 18.29 12.00 12.23
CA TYR A 50 17.68 11.37 13.40
C TYR A 50 18.76 10.69 14.24
N THR A 51 18.60 10.64 15.55
CA THR A 51 19.56 9.98 16.47
C THR A 51 18.86 8.89 17.26
N ASN A 52 19.64 8.02 17.94
CA ASN A 52 19.11 6.90 18.72
C ASN A 52 18.31 5.90 17.87
N VAL A 53 18.74 5.68 16.62
CA VAL A 53 18.07 4.78 15.68
C VAL A 53 18.74 3.40 15.69
N GLY A 54 17.94 2.34 15.72
CA GLY A 54 18.43 0.97 15.74
C GLY A 54 19.16 0.56 17.01
N THR A 55 19.74 -0.63 17.00
CA THR A 55 20.37 -1.27 18.18
C THR A 55 21.65 -0.57 18.65
N THR A 56 22.32 0.17 17.75
CA THR A 56 23.52 0.95 18.07
C THR A 56 23.21 2.37 18.53
N GLY A 57 21.95 2.81 18.38
CA GLY A 57 21.57 4.20 18.61
C GLY A 57 22.18 5.17 17.60
N THR A 58 22.45 4.72 16.37
CA THR A 58 23.13 5.52 15.35
C THR A 58 22.37 6.80 15.01
N THR A 59 23.13 7.73 14.42
CA THR A 59 22.61 8.78 13.57
C THR A 59 22.15 8.20 12.23
N TYR A 60 20.94 8.54 11.78
CA TYR A 60 20.35 8.13 10.50
C TYR A 60 19.90 9.35 9.69
N GLU A 61 20.28 9.40 8.41
CA GLU A 61 19.89 10.44 7.46
C GLU A 61 19.18 9.80 6.27
N PRO A 62 17.88 10.09 6.03
CA PRO A 62 17.12 9.43 4.98
C PRO A 62 17.60 9.72 3.57
N MET A 63 17.49 8.70 2.72
CA MET A 63 17.74 8.73 1.26
C MET A 63 16.53 8.27 0.44
N ASP A 64 15.59 7.54 1.03
CA ASP A 64 14.32 7.18 0.38
C ASP A 64 13.33 6.68 1.45
N PHE A 65 12.03 6.91 1.22
CA PHE A 65 10.96 6.25 1.95
C PHE A 65 9.70 6.23 1.09
N ARG A 66 9.54 5.12 0.36
CA ARG A 66 8.41 4.85 -0.53
C ARG A 66 7.84 3.46 -0.30
N VAL A 67 6.52 3.36 -0.32
CA VAL A 67 5.79 2.12 0.01
C VAL A 67 4.59 1.98 -0.92
N TYR A 68 4.47 0.84 -1.59
CA TYR A 68 3.23 0.46 -2.25
C TYR A 68 2.27 -0.21 -1.27
N VAL A 69 0.98 0.10 -1.40
CA VAL A 69 -0.11 -0.60 -0.72
C VAL A 69 -1.23 -0.92 -1.70
N HIS A 70 -1.94 -2.01 -1.45
CA HIS A 70 -3.10 -2.42 -2.24
C HIS A 70 -4.16 -3.10 -1.35
N ASP A 71 -5.29 -3.47 -1.95
CA ASP A 71 -6.37 -4.23 -1.28
C ASP A 71 -6.82 -3.53 0.02
N VAL A 72 -7.14 -2.25 -0.09
CA VAL A 72 -7.58 -1.41 1.02
C VAL A 72 -9.05 -1.72 1.32
N ARG A 73 -9.33 -2.11 2.57
CA ARG A 73 -10.67 -2.51 3.02
C ARG A 73 -10.99 -1.86 4.35
N LEU A 74 -12.22 -1.39 4.50
CA LEU A 74 -12.75 -0.94 5.78
C LEU A 74 -13.45 -2.11 6.46
N VAL A 75 -13.43 -2.15 7.79
CA VAL A 75 -14.07 -3.20 8.58
C VAL A 75 -15.26 -2.60 9.32
N THR A 76 -16.45 -3.16 9.10
CA THR A 76 -17.66 -2.77 9.83
C THR A 76 -17.60 -3.19 11.29
N ARG A 77 -18.51 -2.68 12.12
CA ARG A 77 -18.63 -3.10 13.53
C ARG A 77 -18.94 -4.60 13.69
N GLU A 78 -19.58 -5.20 12.69
CA GLU A 78 -19.92 -6.62 12.63
C GLU A 78 -18.76 -7.49 12.12
N GLY A 79 -17.61 -6.88 11.76
CA GLY A 79 -16.43 -7.57 11.27
C GLY A 79 -16.44 -7.87 9.77
N GLN A 80 -17.44 -7.38 9.01
CA GLN A 80 -17.43 -7.50 7.55
C GLN A 80 -16.39 -6.55 6.95
N GLU A 81 -15.54 -7.08 6.08
CA GLU A 81 -14.61 -6.31 5.25
C GLU A 81 -15.33 -5.76 4.01
N VAL A 82 -15.18 -4.47 3.77
CA VAL A 82 -15.77 -3.73 2.66
C VAL A 82 -14.62 -3.10 1.85
N PRO A 83 -14.41 -3.49 0.59
CA PRO A 83 -13.36 -2.92 -0.24
C PRO A 83 -13.55 -1.41 -0.44
N VAL A 84 -12.45 -0.67 -0.39
CA VAL A 84 -12.39 0.72 -0.83
C VAL A 84 -12.13 0.74 -2.33
N THR A 85 -13.00 1.39 -3.09
CA THR A 85 -12.73 1.72 -4.49
C THR A 85 -11.72 2.87 -4.50
N LEU A 86 -10.46 2.56 -4.78
CA LEU A 86 -9.41 3.57 -4.82
C LEU A 86 -9.66 4.60 -5.91
N THR A 87 -9.32 5.86 -5.63
CA THR A 87 -9.34 6.92 -6.65
C THR A 87 -8.28 6.64 -7.70
N GLU A 88 -8.67 6.63 -8.97
CA GLU A 88 -7.75 6.48 -10.11
C GLU A 88 -7.23 7.87 -10.52
N ASP A 89 -6.18 8.34 -9.84
CA ASP A 89 -5.63 9.70 -10.06
C ASP A 89 -4.51 9.74 -11.13
N GLY A 90 -4.04 8.57 -11.57
CA GLY A 90 -3.00 8.44 -12.60
C GLY A 90 -1.64 9.03 -12.20
N THR A 91 -1.41 9.25 -10.90
CA THR A 91 -0.16 9.79 -10.35
C THR A 91 0.35 8.95 -9.19
N TRP A 92 -0.48 8.77 -8.17
CA TRP A 92 -0.15 8.06 -6.94
C TRP A 92 -0.99 6.81 -6.76
N GLN A 93 -2.11 6.72 -7.49
CA GLN A 93 -3.06 5.63 -7.38
C GLN A 93 -3.54 5.21 -8.76
N HIS A 94 -3.31 3.94 -9.09
CA HIS A 94 -3.79 3.35 -10.34
C HIS A 94 -3.94 1.84 -10.20
N SER A 95 -4.96 1.26 -10.84
CA SER A 95 -5.20 -0.19 -10.90
C SER A 95 -5.25 -0.83 -9.51
N GLY A 96 -5.88 -0.15 -8.55
CA GLY A 96 -6.01 -0.64 -7.17
C GLY A 96 -4.71 -0.62 -6.34
N VAL A 97 -3.65 0.05 -6.82
CA VAL A 97 -2.37 0.22 -6.13
C VAL A 97 -2.18 1.69 -5.76
N VAL A 98 -1.69 1.94 -4.55
CA VAL A 98 -1.28 3.28 -4.07
C VAL A 98 0.22 3.28 -3.80
N LEU A 99 0.93 4.29 -4.31
CA LEU A 99 2.28 4.63 -3.88
C LEU A 99 2.21 5.72 -2.82
N LEU A 100 2.61 5.38 -1.60
CA LEU A 100 2.90 6.34 -0.54
C LEU A 100 4.36 6.78 -0.70
N ASP A 101 4.56 8.08 -0.85
CA ASP A 101 5.87 8.67 -1.15
C ASP A 101 6.16 9.83 -0.20
N PHE A 102 7.21 9.67 0.60
CA PHE A 102 7.72 10.68 1.53
C PHE A 102 9.10 11.22 1.11
N ALA A 103 9.64 10.74 -0.02
CA ALA A 103 10.97 11.10 -0.54
C ALA A 103 10.88 12.26 -1.54
N ASN A 104 10.80 13.48 -1.04
CA ASN A 104 10.51 14.69 -1.84
C ASN A 104 11.71 15.31 -2.60
N LYS A 105 12.77 14.54 -2.88
CA LYS A 105 14.07 15.00 -3.44
C LYS A 105 14.92 15.96 -2.60
N ASP A 106 14.48 16.37 -1.41
CA ASP A 106 15.33 17.18 -0.53
C ASP A 106 16.50 16.38 0.05
N GLY A 107 17.58 17.06 0.44
CA GLY A 107 18.72 16.42 1.10
C GLY A 107 19.31 15.26 0.28
N LEU A 108 19.37 14.07 0.88
CA LEU A 108 19.85 12.87 0.20
C LEU A 108 18.75 12.05 -0.50
N CYS A 109 17.49 12.51 -0.49
CA CYS A 109 16.36 11.79 -1.09
C CYS A 109 16.30 11.86 -2.62
N THR A 110 17.45 11.88 -3.29
CA THR A 110 17.57 12.23 -4.72
C THR A 110 16.86 11.26 -5.66
N GLN A 111 16.58 10.04 -5.20
CA GLN A 111 15.89 9.00 -5.95
C GLN A 111 14.36 9.05 -5.84
N GLY A 112 13.82 9.91 -4.98
CA GLY A 112 12.39 10.10 -4.84
C GLY A 112 11.79 11.04 -5.90
N THR A 113 10.62 11.60 -5.60
CA THR A 113 9.89 12.48 -6.52
C THR A 113 9.81 13.91 -5.99
N GLU A 114 9.49 14.90 -6.83
CA GLU A 114 9.29 16.28 -6.33
C GLU A 114 7.99 16.42 -5.53
N GLY A 115 7.00 15.57 -5.83
CA GLY A 115 5.77 15.49 -5.07
C GLY A 115 5.91 14.52 -3.89
N MET A 116 4.85 14.45 -3.09
CA MET A 116 4.68 13.42 -2.07
C MET A 116 3.25 12.91 -2.14
N ASN A 117 3.04 11.69 -1.66
CA ASN A 117 1.71 11.18 -1.34
C ASN A 117 1.68 10.60 0.07
N ALA A 118 0.94 11.29 0.94
CA ALA A 118 0.77 10.96 2.35
C ALA A 118 -0.69 10.60 2.67
N SER A 119 -1.40 10.02 1.70
CA SER A 119 -2.82 9.68 1.83
C SER A 119 -3.20 8.50 0.95
N ILE A 120 -4.18 7.72 1.40
CA ILE A 120 -4.88 6.72 0.59
C ILE A 120 -6.30 7.25 0.35
N LYS A 121 -6.68 7.41 -0.91
CA LYS A 121 -7.94 8.04 -1.31
C LYS A 121 -8.85 7.08 -2.06
N GLY A 122 -10.15 7.18 -1.84
CA GLY A 122 -11.13 6.36 -2.52
C GLY A 122 -12.55 6.62 -2.05
N THR A 123 -13.40 5.64 -2.30
CA THR A 123 -14.79 5.62 -1.85
C THR A 123 -15.20 4.25 -1.32
N ALA A 124 -16.16 4.25 -0.41
CA ALA A 124 -16.81 3.04 0.08
C ALA A 124 -18.32 3.32 0.21
N PRO A 125 -19.19 2.31 0.30
CA PRO A 125 -20.57 2.50 0.72
C PRO A 125 -20.63 3.24 2.07
N GLN A 126 -21.62 4.10 2.25
CA GLN A 126 -21.87 4.74 3.55
C GLN A 126 -22.08 3.67 4.63
N GLY A 127 -21.42 3.82 5.77
CA GLY A 127 -21.48 2.85 6.86
C GLY A 127 -20.62 3.23 8.06
N ASP A 128 -20.81 2.50 9.15
CA ASP A 128 -20.00 2.62 10.36
C ASP A 128 -18.82 1.64 10.29
N TYR A 129 -17.62 2.18 10.15
CA TYR A 129 -16.39 1.40 10.09
C TYR A 129 -15.57 1.56 11.37
N THR A 130 -15.05 0.44 11.87
CA THR A 130 -14.25 0.35 13.11
C THR A 130 -12.94 -0.40 12.89
N GLY A 131 -12.45 -0.44 11.66
CA GLY A 131 -11.18 -1.06 11.33
C GLY A 131 -10.74 -0.75 9.92
N LEU A 132 -9.44 -0.89 9.69
CA LEU A 132 -8.80 -0.75 8.39
C LEU A 132 -7.91 -1.97 8.16
N ARG A 133 -7.99 -2.54 6.95
CA ARG A 133 -7.10 -3.58 6.44
C ARG A 133 -6.48 -3.13 5.14
N PHE A 134 -5.21 -3.45 4.92
CA PHE A 134 -4.57 -3.30 3.63
C PHE A 134 -3.33 -4.19 3.54
N THR A 135 -2.90 -4.47 2.33
CA THR A 135 -1.67 -5.20 2.06
C THR A 135 -0.57 -4.23 1.67
N LEU A 136 0.61 -4.38 2.25
CA LEU A 136 1.82 -3.71 1.80
C LEU A 136 2.40 -4.48 0.61
N GLY A 137 2.49 -3.82 -0.54
CA GLY A 137 3.04 -4.35 -1.79
C GLY A 137 2.21 -4.00 -3.02
N ILE A 138 2.47 -4.74 -4.10
CA ILE A 138 1.76 -4.67 -5.39
C ILE A 138 1.05 -6.02 -5.62
N PRO A 139 -0.19 -6.09 -6.12
CA PRO A 139 -0.84 -7.36 -6.44
C PRO A 139 0.02 -8.25 -7.36
N GLU A 140 -0.06 -9.57 -7.19
CA GLU A 140 0.84 -10.50 -7.88
C GLU A 140 0.72 -10.44 -9.41
N ASP A 141 -0.48 -10.20 -9.93
CA ASP A 141 -0.76 -10.00 -11.35
C ASP A 141 -0.13 -8.73 -11.93
N LEU A 142 0.23 -7.76 -11.09
CA LEU A 142 0.90 -6.51 -11.48
C LEU A 142 2.40 -6.52 -11.18
N ASN A 143 2.85 -7.30 -10.19
CA ASN A 143 4.22 -7.23 -9.65
C ASN A 143 5.33 -7.46 -10.69
N HIS A 144 5.08 -8.26 -11.71
CA HIS A 144 6.08 -8.61 -12.73
C HIS A 144 5.80 -7.95 -14.09
N GLY A 145 4.91 -6.96 -14.12
CA GLY A 145 4.63 -6.17 -15.32
C GLY A 145 5.79 -5.25 -15.70
N ASP A 146 5.82 -4.84 -16.97
CA ASP A 146 6.87 -3.95 -17.49
C ASP A 146 6.62 -2.50 -17.02
N PRO A 147 7.50 -1.91 -16.18
CA PRO A 147 7.32 -0.55 -15.68
C PRO A 147 7.27 0.49 -16.81
N THR A 148 7.83 0.21 -17.98
CA THR A 148 7.76 1.14 -19.12
C THR A 148 6.37 1.24 -19.75
N THR A 149 5.44 0.35 -19.36
CA THR A 149 4.08 0.27 -19.93
C THR A 149 2.97 0.43 -18.90
N LEU A 150 3.23 0.18 -17.61
CA LEU A 150 2.22 0.23 -16.55
C LEU A 150 1.77 1.65 -16.18
N GLY A 151 2.58 2.66 -16.50
CA GLY A 151 2.30 4.04 -16.13
C GLY A 151 2.40 4.28 -14.61
N LYS A 152 2.13 5.52 -14.18
CA LYS A 152 2.15 5.88 -12.76
C LYS A 152 1.11 5.11 -11.94
N PRO A 153 1.42 4.76 -10.68
CA PRO A 153 2.69 4.98 -9.98
C PRO A 153 3.74 3.87 -10.21
N MET A 154 3.49 2.92 -11.10
CA MET A 154 4.33 1.74 -11.34
C MET A 154 5.32 1.92 -12.52
N GLU A 155 5.51 3.15 -12.99
CA GLU A 155 6.50 3.47 -14.04
C GLU A 155 7.90 3.75 -13.50
N ASP A 156 8.04 3.93 -12.19
CA ASP A 156 9.31 4.28 -11.59
C ASP A 156 10.25 3.07 -11.55
N THR A 157 11.21 3.05 -12.48
CA THR A 157 12.26 2.02 -12.53
C THR A 157 13.16 1.98 -11.29
N GLY A 158 13.22 3.06 -10.49
CA GLY A 158 13.88 3.09 -9.19
C GLY A 158 13.16 2.26 -8.12
N LEU A 159 11.89 1.89 -8.37
CA LEU A 159 11.11 0.98 -7.55
C LEU A 159 10.94 -0.40 -8.21
N HIS A 160 11.81 -0.78 -9.16
CA HIS A 160 11.75 -2.06 -9.84
C HIS A 160 13.12 -2.75 -9.84
N TRP A 161 13.20 -3.98 -9.31
CA TRP A 161 14.49 -4.70 -9.22
C TRP A 161 14.94 -5.23 -10.58
N ASN A 162 14.12 -6.09 -11.16
CA ASN A 162 14.33 -6.73 -12.45
C ASN A 162 13.05 -7.49 -12.80
N TRP A 163 12.95 -7.94 -14.05
CA TRP A 163 11.76 -8.64 -14.55
C TRP A 163 11.35 -9.86 -13.71
N GLN A 164 12.30 -10.59 -13.12
CA GLN A 164 12.03 -11.82 -12.38
C GLN A 164 11.56 -11.53 -10.96
N SER A 165 12.14 -10.54 -10.29
CA SER A 165 11.81 -10.20 -8.89
C SER A 165 10.66 -9.19 -8.79
N GLY A 166 10.42 -8.43 -9.87
CA GLY A 166 9.35 -7.45 -9.97
C GLY A 166 9.67 -6.15 -9.25
N PHE A 167 8.63 -5.54 -8.69
CA PHE A 167 8.71 -4.26 -7.99
C PHE A 167 9.26 -4.39 -6.56
N LEU A 168 9.89 -3.30 -6.12
CA LEU A 168 10.12 -2.98 -4.73
C LEU A 168 8.81 -2.49 -4.10
N PHE A 169 8.26 -3.28 -3.19
CA PHE A 169 7.08 -2.93 -2.38
C PHE A 169 7.42 -1.83 -1.36
N THR A 170 8.65 -1.82 -0.89
CA THR A 170 9.16 -0.80 0.01
C THR A 170 10.59 -0.49 -0.36
N ARG A 171 10.89 0.80 -0.49
CA ARG A 171 12.24 1.34 -0.62
C ARG A 171 12.47 2.30 0.53
N ILE A 172 13.26 1.86 1.49
CA ILE A 172 13.74 2.69 2.59
C ILE A 172 15.26 2.68 2.52
N GLU A 173 15.86 3.86 2.46
CA GLU A 173 17.31 3.99 2.35
C GLU A 173 17.80 5.11 3.26
N GLY A 174 19.03 5.01 3.73
CA GLY A 174 19.66 6.13 4.44
C GLY A 174 21.13 5.92 4.72
N ARG A 175 21.79 7.01 5.09
CA ARG A 175 23.18 7.01 5.56
C ARG A 175 23.19 6.89 7.08
N THR A 176 24.15 6.11 7.59
CA THR A 176 24.39 5.96 9.03
C THR A 176 25.83 6.32 9.38
N GLN A 177 26.22 6.19 10.65
CA GLN A 177 27.60 6.46 11.04
C GLN A 177 28.56 5.38 10.51
N GLY A 178 28.09 4.13 10.47
CA GLY A 178 28.90 3.00 10.02
C GLY A 178 28.77 2.66 8.53
N LEU A 179 27.67 3.02 7.86
CA LEU A 179 27.45 2.73 6.45
C LEU A 179 27.14 3.99 5.63
N PRO A 180 27.80 4.18 4.46
CA PRO A 180 27.47 5.29 3.56
C PRO A 180 26.05 5.16 2.98
N GLN A 181 25.52 3.94 2.94
CA GLN A 181 24.16 3.61 2.55
C GLN A 181 23.76 2.29 3.23
N HIS A 182 22.62 2.31 3.92
CA HIS A 182 21.89 1.15 4.41
C HIS A 182 20.56 1.10 3.67
N VAL A 183 20.18 -0.07 3.15
CA VAL A 183 18.88 -0.26 2.51
C VAL A 183 17.99 -1.20 3.30
N MET A 184 16.69 -0.93 3.27
CA MET A 184 15.63 -1.89 3.55
C MET A 184 14.73 -1.87 2.32
N HIS A 185 14.86 -2.92 1.52
CA HIS A 185 14.10 -3.16 0.30
C HIS A 185 13.22 -4.39 0.50
N LEU A 186 11.91 -4.19 0.42
CA LEU A 186 10.93 -5.28 0.45
C LEU A 186 10.43 -5.58 -0.97
N GLY A 187 10.41 -6.84 -1.37
CA GLY A 187 9.82 -7.30 -2.62
C GLY A 187 9.76 -8.83 -2.69
N SER A 188 9.16 -9.38 -3.75
CA SER A 188 9.09 -10.84 -3.94
C SER A 188 10.48 -11.43 -4.20
N THR A 189 10.75 -12.63 -3.69
CA THR A 189 12.00 -13.35 -3.95
C THR A 189 11.76 -14.82 -4.27
N ALA A 190 12.79 -15.48 -4.82
CA ALA A 190 12.72 -16.87 -5.29
C ALA A 190 11.55 -17.11 -6.26
N CYS A 191 11.43 -16.23 -7.25
CA CYS A 191 10.42 -16.29 -8.29
C CYS A 191 10.80 -17.26 -9.41
N ALA A 192 9.89 -18.17 -9.75
CA ALA A 192 10.08 -19.11 -10.84
C ALA A 192 9.97 -18.40 -12.20
N PRO A 193 10.71 -18.83 -13.23
CA PRO A 193 10.56 -18.28 -14.56
C PRO A 193 9.10 -18.42 -15.06
N PRO A 194 8.67 -17.59 -16.02
CA PRO A 194 7.33 -17.72 -16.60
C PRO A 194 7.09 -19.14 -17.13
N PRO A 195 5.83 -19.63 -17.10
CA PRO A 195 5.46 -20.90 -17.71
C PRO A 195 5.84 -20.95 -19.20
N GLU A 196 6.06 -22.16 -19.73
CA GLU A 196 6.38 -22.36 -21.15
C GLU A 196 5.33 -21.66 -22.06
N GLY A 197 5.82 -20.90 -23.03
CA GLY A 197 4.97 -20.11 -23.94
C GLY A 197 4.68 -18.68 -23.47
N GLN A 198 5.09 -18.30 -22.26
CA GLN A 198 5.03 -16.91 -21.78
C GLN A 198 6.42 -16.27 -21.81
N THR A 199 6.49 -15.01 -22.25
CA THR A 199 7.73 -14.23 -22.33
C THR A 199 7.89 -13.20 -21.22
N GLN A 200 6.87 -13.03 -20.37
CA GLN A 200 6.80 -12.07 -19.27
C GLN A 200 6.15 -12.72 -18.05
N GLY A 201 6.36 -12.13 -16.87
CA GLY A 201 5.80 -12.63 -15.62
C GLY A 201 6.65 -13.72 -14.94
N THR A 202 6.03 -14.44 -14.00
CA THR A 202 6.64 -15.53 -13.25
C THR A 202 5.64 -16.68 -13.10
N ALA A 203 6.12 -17.89 -12.81
CA ALA A 203 5.26 -18.99 -12.37
C ALA A 203 5.00 -18.95 -10.84
N GLY A 204 5.05 -17.74 -10.25
CA GLY A 204 4.91 -17.48 -8.82
C GLY A 204 6.25 -17.39 -8.08
N CYS A 205 6.21 -16.78 -6.90
CA CYS A 205 7.35 -16.63 -6.01
C CYS A 205 7.19 -17.48 -4.75
N ALA A 206 8.28 -18.12 -4.31
CA ALA A 206 8.26 -18.86 -3.05
C ALA A 206 8.09 -17.90 -1.85
N ASN A 207 8.62 -16.68 -1.97
CA ASN A 207 8.46 -15.63 -0.97
C ASN A 207 7.73 -14.44 -1.60
N ASN A 208 6.42 -14.35 -1.41
CA ASN A 208 5.63 -13.23 -1.91
C ASN A 208 5.85 -11.93 -1.14
N ASN A 209 6.25 -12.01 0.15
CA ASN A 209 6.61 -10.86 0.98
C ASN A 209 5.56 -9.72 1.00
N ARG A 210 4.27 -10.08 1.10
CA ARG A 210 3.12 -9.17 1.18
C ARG A 210 2.46 -9.24 2.55
N PRO A 211 2.92 -8.48 3.55
CA PRO A 211 2.28 -8.47 4.85
C PRO A 211 0.96 -7.70 4.76
N GLU A 212 -0.10 -8.30 5.31
CA GLU A 212 -1.35 -7.61 5.57
C GLU A 212 -1.26 -6.92 6.94
N PHE A 213 -1.72 -5.67 7.01
CA PHE A 213 -1.83 -4.92 8.26
C PHE A 213 -3.29 -4.82 8.70
N GLN A 214 -3.51 -5.14 9.97
CA GLN A 214 -4.82 -5.15 10.59
C GLN A 214 -4.91 -4.07 11.67
N LEU A 215 -5.56 -2.94 11.36
CA LEU A 215 -5.72 -1.81 12.27
C LEU A 215 -7.13 -1.84 12.88
N ASP A 216 -7.27 -2.56 13.99
CA ASP A 216 -8.53 -2.66 14.74
C ASP A 216 -8.86 -1.36 15.48
N GLY A 217 -10.14 -1.02 15.54
CA GLY A 217 -10.62 0.22 16.16
C GLY A 217 -10.35 1.48 15.34
N PHE A 218 -9.92 1.35 14.08
CA PHE A 218 -9.64 2.48 13.20
C PHE A 218 -10.93 3.23 12.83
N ASP A 219 -11.01 4.49 13.23
CA ASP A 219 -12.05 5.45 12.84
C ASP A 219 -11.56 6.27 11.65
N VAL A 220 -12.18 6.05 10.49
CA VAL A 220 -11.83 6.68 9.21
C VAL A 220 -11.92 8.21 9.21
N THR A 221 -12.59 8.82 10.20
CA THR A 221 -12.75 10.27 10.31
C THR A 221 -11.82 10.91 11.34
N LYS A 222 -11.17 10.11 12.19
CA LYS A 222 -10.35 10.61 13.32
C LYS A 222 -8.93 10.12 13.28
N ASN A 223 -8.71 8.89 12.82
CA ASN A 223 -7.42 8.26 12.86
C ASN A 223 -6.59 8.54 11.62
N LYS A 224 -5.29 8.32 11.77
CA LYS A 224 -4.31 8.28 10.72
C LYS A 224 -3.52 6.97 10.80
N VAL A 225 -2.98 6.56 9.67
CA VAL A 225 -1.99 5.49 9.61
C VAL A 225 -0.62 6.09 9.91
N VAL A 226 0.18 5.46 10.76
CA VAL A 226 1.57 5.85 11.03
C VAL A 226 2.49 4.74 10.55
N MET A 227 3.43 5.08 9.66
CA MET A 227 4.54 4.21 9.25
C MET A 227 5.82 4.69 9.96
N ASP A 228 6.35 3.88 10.87
CA ASP A 228 7.37 4.32 11.83
C ASP A 228 8.68 3.54 11.68
N LEU A 229 9.66 4.19 11.05
CA LEU A 229 11.01 3.65 10.86
C LEU A 229 11.72 3.37 12.20
N GLY A 230 11.41 4.10 13.27
CA GLY A 230 12.01 3.86 14.58
C GLY A 230 11.64 2.49 15.12
N THR A 231 10.36 2.12 15.01
CA THR A 231 9.89 0.77 15.41
C THR A 231 10.36 -0.32 14.46
N LEU A 232 10.39 -0.05 13.15
CA LEU A 232 10.89 -0.97 12.13
C LEU A 232 12.36 -1.31 12.38
N PHE A 233 13.17 -0.31 12.76
CA PHE A 233 14.62 -0.44 12.91
C PHE A 233 15.03 -0.91 14.30
N ALA A 234 14.13 -0.99 15.29
CA ALA A 234 14.46 -1.21 16.70
C ALA A 234 15.30 -2.48 17.00
N GLY A 235 15.22 -3.50 16.14
CA GLY A 235 16.00 -4.74 16.26
C GLY A 235 17.22 -4.83 15.34
N SER A 236 17.49 -3.82 14.52
CA SER A 236 18.51 -3.85 13.47
C SER A 236 19.76 -3.08 13.88
N ASN A 237 20.93 -3.58 13.49
CA ASN A 237 22.15 -2.79 13.49
C ASN A 237 22.29 -2.13 12.10
N LEU A 238 22.24 -0.80 12.04
CA LEU A 238 22.27 -0.07 10.77
C LEU A 238 23.68 0.43 10.41
N ASP A 239 24.69 0.13 11.23
CA ASP A 239 26.08 0.59 11.06
C ASP A 239 27.00 -0.47 10.47
N VAL A 240 26.55 -1.72 10.39
CA VAL A 240 27.34 -2.82 9.86
C VAL A 240 26.49 -3.66 8.93
N ASN A 241 27.16 -4.25 7.96
CA ASN A 241 26.55 -5.22 7.07
C ASN A 241 26.93 -6.63 7.48
N THR A 242 26.01 -7.58 7.30
CA THR A 242 26.35 -8.99 7.33
C THR A 242 27.42 -9.27 6.25
N PRO A 243 28.52 -9.96 6.60
CA PRO A 243 29.58 -10.20 5.63
C PRO A 243 29.09 -10.98 4.41
N SER A 244 29.51 -10.56 3.22
CA SER A 244 29.17 -11.21 1.94
C SER A 244 27.67 -11.21 1.58
N THR A 245 26.89 -10.27 2.12
CA THR A 245 25.49 -10.01 1.70
C THR A 245 25.35 -8.61 1.08
N ALA A 246 24.13 -8.27 0.65
CA ALA A 246 23.84 -6.92 0.15
C ALA A 246 23.86 -5.88 1.29
N ALA A 247 23.97 -4.59 0.98
CA ALA A 247 24.06 -3.52 1.98
C ALA A 247 22.72 -3.29 2.72
N GLY A 248 22.52 -3.91 3.88
CA GLY A 248 21.26 -3.92 4.63
C GLY A 248 20.38 -5.10 4.21
N CYS A 249 19.08 -4.87 4.04
CA CYS A 249 18.14 -5.92 3.67
C CYS A 249 17.60 -5.74 2.25
N MET A 250 17.75 -6.78 1.42
CA MET A 250 17.13 -6.89 0.09
C MET A 250 16.19 -8.10 -0.03
N SER A 251 15.38 -8.35 1.01
CA SER A 251 14.38 -9.44 1.07
C SER A 251 14.90 -10.88 0.95
N SER A 252 16.20 -11.09 1.08
CA SER A 252 16.76 -12.44 1.09
C SER A 252 16.43 -13.14 2.42
N PRO A 253 15.80 -14.33 2.42
CA PRO A 253 15.44 -15.04 3.65
C PRO A 253 16.65 -15.63 4.39
N THR A 254 17.85 -15.52 3.82
CA THR A 254 19.11 -16.00 4.41
C THR A 254 20.05 -14.86 4.82
N ASP A 255 19.67 -13.62 4.56
CA ASP A 255 20.46 -12.44 4.95
C ASP A 255 20.06 -12.00 6.35
N ALA A 256 20.97 -12.17 7.32
CA ALA A 256 20.67 -11.93 8.73
C ALA A 256 20.24 -10.48 9.01
N ASP A 257 20.64 -9.52 8.17
CA ASP A 257 20.22 -8.12 8.27
C ASP A 257 18.71 -7.95 8.00
N CYS A 258 18.08 -8.88 7.27
CA CYS A 258 16.64 -8.86 7.01
C CYS A 258 15.77 -9.35 8.18
N GLY A 259 16.32 -10.18 9.06
CA GLY A 259 15.54 -10.87 10.10
C GLY A 259 14.67 -9.92 10.96
N PRO A 260 15.25 -8.88 11.59
CA PRO A 260 14.48 -7.96 12.42
C PRO A 260 13.41 -7.19 11.64
N PHE A 261 13.67 -6.80 10.39
CA PHE A 261 12.67 -6.11 9.56
C PHE A 261 11.49 -7.03 9.24
N PHE A 262 11.77 -8.28 8.86
CA PHE A 262 10.74 -9.27 8.56
C PHE A 262 9.87 -9.58 9.78
N GLU A 263 10.47 -9.67 10.98
CA GLU A 263 9.72 -9.82 12.23
C GLU A 263 8.76 -8.64 12.45
N ARG A 264 9.22 -7.40 12.29
CA ARG A 264 8.43 -6.16 12.49
C ARG A 264 7.37 -5.92 11.41
N LEU A 265 7.48 -6.62 10.28
CA LEU A 265 6.47 -6.73 9.23
C LEU A 265 5.55 -7.96 9.43
N GLY A 266 5.86 -8.84 10.37
CA GLY A 266 5.13 -10.09 10.61
C GLY A 266 5.34 -11.17 9.53
N LEU A 267 6.38 -11.05 8.72
CA LEU A 267 6.72 -11.98 7.64
C LEU A 267 7.52 -13.19 8.14
N ALA A 268 7.45 -14.29 7.39
CA ALA A 268 8.30 -15.46 7.61
C ALA A 268 9.75 -15.14 7.23
N PHE A 269 10.71 -15.64 8.00
CA PHE A 269 12.13 -15.40 7.75
C PHE A 269 12.99 -16.61 8.09
N GLY A 270 13.86 -17.03 7.16
CA GLY A 270 14.62 -18.27 7.28
C GLY A 270 13.71 -19.47 7.51
N GLY A 271 13.83 -20.12 8.67
CA GLY A 271 12.97 -21.23 9.09
C GLY A 271 11.80 -20.84 10.00
N GLN A 272 11.64 -19.54 10.31
CA GLN A 272 10.58 -19.05 11.20
C GLN A 272 9.32 -18.74 10.39
N ALA A 273 8.17 -19.17 10.91
CA ALA A 273 6.87 -18.86 10.32
C ALA A 273 6.53 -17.37 10.47
N ALA A 274 5.66 -16.88 9.59
CA ALA A 274 5.11 -15.53 9.68
C ALA A 274 4.37 -15.34 11.02
N ASN A 275 4.48 -14.15 11.60
CA ASN A 275 3.82 -13.79 12.85
C ASN A 275 3.22 -12.38 12.75
N PRO A 276 1.98 -12.24 12.27
CA PRO A 276 1.31 -10.95 12.17
C PRO A 276 1.23 -10.18 13.50
N THR A 277 1.19 -10.87 14.64
CA THR A 277 1.14 -10.20 15.96
C THR A 277 2.43 -9.50 16.35
N ALA A 278 3.54 -9.78 15.66
CA ALA A 278 4.82 -9.09 15.85
C ALA A 278 4.95 -7.79 15.05
N GLN A 279 3.93 -7.45 14.24
CA GLN A 279 3.90 -6.22 13.46
C GLN A 279 3.94 -4.99 14.36
N THR A 280 4.89 -4.10 14.09
CA THR A 280 4.97 -2.79 14.78
C THR A 280 5.26 -1.63 13.85
N PHE A 281 5.65 -1.90 12.60
CA PHE A 281 6.01 -0.85 11.64
C PHE A 281 4.85 0.11 11.35
N ILE A 282 3.64 -0.42 11.24
CA ILE A 282 2.44 0.33 10.90
C ILE A 282 1.42 0.22 12.03
N ARG A 283 0.82 1.35 12.40
CA ARG A 283 -0.23 1.41 13.42
C ARG A 283 -1.27 2.50 13.12
N ALA A 284 -2.41 2.41 13.82
CA ALA A 284 -3.38 3.48 13.91
C ALA A 284 -3.01 4.48 15.01
N GLU A 285 -3.27 5.77 14.79
CA GLU A 285 -3.24 6.82 15.81
C GLU A 285 -4.41 7.78 15.68
#